data_AF-A0A0F9C4K3-F1
#
_entry.id   AF-A0A0F9C4K3-F1
#
_cell.length_a   1.000
_cell.length_b   1.000
_cell.length_c   1.000
_cell.angle_alpha   90.00
_cell.angle_beta   90.00
_cell.angle_gamma   90.00
#
_symmetry.space_group_name_H-M   'P 1'
#
loop_
_entity.id
_entity.type
_entity.pdbx_description
1 polymer ?
#
loop_
_entity_poly.entity_id
_entity_poly.type
_entity_poly.pdbx_seq_one_letter_code
_entity_poly.pdbx_strand_id
1 'polypeptide(L)'
;DNIIKGKALIKCDRERGLAVECWELLHKGRLTELAKNHFIEDEAEVYFNTISGNVFLCDDNYGTLMENGGELDLFINLDENEGFLCDLIDNLKDGDLNSDETEQLYNYLTDDQKEELKKYFVEVKL
;
A
#
# COMPACT_ATOMS: atom_id res chain seq x y z
N ASP A 1 1.19 16.77 5.73
CA ASP A 1 0.76 17.14 7.10
C ASP A 1 -0.44 16.37 7.67
N ASN A 2 -0.90 15.25 7.09
CA ASN A 2 -2.13 14.56 7.53
C ASN A 2 -1.93 13.17 8.18
N ILE A 3 -0.69 12.76 8.45
CA ILE A 3 -0.35 11.44 9.01
C ILE A 3 0.09 11.65 10.47
N ILE A 4 -0.69 11.14 11.42
CA ILE A 4 -0.35 11.18 12.84
C ILE A 4 0.49 9.95 13.19
N LYS A 5 1.78 10.14 13.50
CA LYS A 5 2.67 9.10 14.03
C LYS A 5 2.37 8.79 15.49
N GLY A 6 2.46 7.50 15.83
CA GLY A 6 2.55 7.01 17.20
C GLY A 6 1.25 6.41 17.70
N LYS A 7 1.37 5.27 18.41
CA LYS A 7 0.35 4.58 19.24
C LYS A 7 -0.98 5.32 19.24
N ALA A 8 -1.71 5.23 18.13
CA ALA A 8 -2.72 6.23 17.86
C ALA A 8 -3.77 6.13 18.95
N LEU A 9 -3.97 7.22 19.68
CA LEU A 9 -5.22 7.52 20.39
C LEU A 9 -6.29 7.69 19.31
N ILE A 10 -6.60 6.59 18.61
CA ILE A 10 -7.71 6.51 17.70
C ILE A 10 -8.92 6.83 18.56
N LYS A 11 -9.56 7.98 18.36
CA LYS A 11 -10.63 8.45 19.26
C LYS A 11 -11.96 7.77 18.97
N CYS A 12 -12.08 7.15 17.82
CA CYS A 12 -13.29 6.58 17.25
C CYS A 12 -13.22 5.04 17.24
N ASP A 13 -14.30 4.40 17.65
CA ASP A 13 -14.32 2.96 17.92
C ASP A 13 -14.13 2.10 16.67
N ARG A 14 -14.59 2.60 15.50
CA ARG A 14 -14.43 1.92 14.21
C ARG A 14 -12.96 1.70 13.87
N GLU A 15 -12.18 2.76 13.89
CA GLU A 15 -10.77 2.74 13.48
C GLU A 15 -9.92 1.94 14.48
N ARG A 16 -10.31 1.87 15.76
CA ARG A 16 -9.68 0.96 16.72
C ARG A 16 -9.95 -0.49 16.36
N GLY A 17 -11.18 -0.81 15.97
CA GLY A 17 -11.55 -2.13 15.48
C GLY A 17 -10.68 -2.54 14.29
N LEU A 18 -10.57 -1.66 13.29
CA LEU A 18 -9.72 -1.89 12.12
C LEU A 18 -8.24 -2.04 12.47
N ALA A 19 -7.72 -1.23 13.40
CA ALA A 19 -6.34 -1.37 13.86
C ALA A 19 -6.07 -2.72 14.52
N VAL A 20 -7.01 -3.19 15.36
CA VAL A 20 -6.93 -4.52 15.99
C VAL A 20 -7.00 -5.63 14.93
N GLU A 21 -7.90 -5.50 13.97
CA GLU A 21 -8.04 -6.45 12.86
C GLU A 21 -6.76 -6.56 12.03
N CYS A 22 -6.17 -5.43 11.63
CA CYS A 22 -4.89 -5.43 10.92
C CYS A 22 -3.80 -6.13 11.74
N TRP A 23 -3.68 -5.82 13.04
CA TRP A 23 -2.72 -6.52 13.91
C TRP A 23 -2.98 -8.02 14.00
N GLU A 24 -4.23 -8.44 14.13
CA GLU A 24 -4.57 -9.85 14.18
C GLU A 24 -4.21 -10.58 12.88
N LEU A 25 -4.46 -9.95 11.73
CA LEU A 25 -4.10 -10.51 10.43
C LEU A 25 -2.57 -10.64 10.28
N LEU A 26 -1.81 -9.62 10.69
CA LEU A 26 -0.35 -9.66 10.71
C LEU A 26 0.17 -10.83 11.56
N HIS A 27 -0.29 -10.95 12.81
CA HIS A 27 0.14 -12.02 13.72
C HIS A 27 -0.29 -13.42 13.28
N LYS A 28 -1.38 -13.53 12.49
CA LYS A 28 -1.83 -14.79 11.88
C LYS A 28 -1.06 -15.11 10.59
N GLY A 29 -0.14 -14.24 10.14
CA GLY A 29 0.58 -14.37 8.87
C GLY A 29 -0.34 -14.28 7.65
N ARG A 30 -1.49 -13.59 7.78
CA ARG A 30 -2.50 -13.42 6.74
C ARG A 30 -2.10 -12.24 5.86
N LEU A 31 -1.05 -12.43 5.09
CA LEU A 31 -0.45 -11.44 4.20
C LEU A 31 -0.52 -11.97 2.76
N THR A 32 -0.76 -11.09 1.81
CA THR A 32 -0.54 -11.42 0.40
C THR A 32 0.95 -11.72 0.16
N GLU A 33 1.28 -12.47 -0.89
CA GLU A 33 2.68 -12.75 -1.23
C GLU A 33 3.46 -11.44 -1.49
N LEU A 34 2.79 -10.43 -2.04
CA LEU A 34 3.37 -9.11 -2.23
C LEU A 34 3.72 -8.45 -0.90
N ALA A 35 2.78 -8.42 0.05
CA ALA A 35 3.02 -7.86 1.38
C ALA A 35 4.23 -8.54 2.07
N LYS A 36 4.33 -9.88 2.00
CA LYS A 36 5.45 -10.63 2.60
C LYS A 36 6.82 -10.26 2.03
N ASN A 37 6.90 -9.90 0.76
CA ASN A 37 8.16 -9.59 0.09
C ASN A 37 8.63 -8.17 0.34
N HIS A 38 7.73 -7.26 0.75
CA HIS A 38 7.98 -5.82 0.77
C HIS A 38 7.82 -5.18 2.15
N PHE A 39 7.13 -5.81 3.08
CA PHE A 39 6.84 -5.25 4.39
C PHE A 39 7.71 -5.88 5.48
N ILE A 40 8.22 -5.06 6.39
CA ILE A 40 9.03 -5.48 7.53
C ILE A 40 8.15 -5.53 8.79
N GLU A 41 7.78 -6.74 9.21
CA GLU A 41 6.82 -6.96 10.30
C GLU A 41 7.29 -6.44 11.67
N ASP A 42 8.58 -6.58 11.98
CA ASP A 42 9.15 -6.30 13.31
C ASP A 42 9.04 -4.82 13.72
N GLU A 43 8.80 -3.93 12.75
CA GLU A 43 8.76 -2.48 12.93
C GLU A 43 7.38 -1.89 12.57
N ALA A 44 6.34 -2.74 12.48
CA ALA A 44 5.01 -2.30 12.10
C ALA A 44 4.38 -1.33 13.13
N GLU A 45 3.96 -0.16 12.67
CA GLU A 45 3.20 0.81 13.44
C GLU A 45 1.83 1.05 12.80
N VAL A 46 0.81 1.37 13.63
CA VAL A 46 -0.53 1.70 13.12
C VAL A 46 -0.65 3.18 12.82
N TYR A 47 -1.21 3.46 11.65
CA TYR A 47 -1.52 4.80 11.17
C TYR A 47 -2.98 4.90 10.76
N PHE A 48 -3.44 6.14 10.72
CA PHE A 48 -4.80 6.49 10.34
C PHE A 48 -4.80 7.75 9.49
N ASN A 49 -5.44 7.68 8.33
CA ASN A 49 -5.67 8.85 7.49
C ASN A 49 -6.97 9.54 7.92
N THR A 50 -6.84 10.75 8.46
CA THR A 50 -7.96 11.55 8.97
C THR A 50 -8.96 12.01 7.91
N ILE A 51 -8.57 11.98 6.63
CA ILE A 51 -9.40 12.40 5.50
C ILE A 51 -10.20 11.21 4.96
N SER A 52 -9.52 10.12 4.60
CA SER A 52 -10.18 8.94 4.02
C SER A 52 -10.81 8.02 5.06
N GLY A 53 -10.36 8.10 6.32
CA GLY A 53 -10.79 7.20 7.38
C GLY A 53 -10.09 5.84 7.36
N ASN A 54 -9.08 5.67 6.49
CA ASN A 54 -8.35 4.41 6.34
C ASN A 54 -7.39 4.18 7.51
N VAL A 55 -7.27 2.92 7.91
CA VAL A 55 -6.31 2.44 8.92
C VAL A 55 -5.35 1.50 8.25
N PHE A 56 -4.06 1.69 8.50
CA PHE A 56 -3.00 0.92 7.86
C PHE A 56 -1.85 0.65 8.83
N LEU A 57 -1.14 -0.44 8.61
CA LEU A 57 0.15 -0.72 9.24
C LEU A 57 1.24 -0.13 8.35
N CYS A 58 2.24 0.52 8.91
CA CYS A 58 3.34 1.08 8.16
C CYS A 58 4.65 0.72 8.86
N ASP A 59 5.63 0.23 8.09
CA ASP A 59 6.98 -0.08 8.58
C ASP A 59 7.91 1.14 8.45
N ASP A 60 9.15 1.01 8.91
CA ASP A 60 10.15 2.09 8.85
C ASP A 60 10.62 2.42 7.41
N ASN A 61 10.34 1.55 6.44
CA ASN A 61 10.60 1.79 5.02
C ASN A 61 9.40 2.42 4.30
N TYR A 62 8.37 2.84 5.04
CA TYR A 62 7.12 3.36 4.50
C TYR A 62 6.30 2.34 3.71
N GLY A 63 6.63 1.04 3.80
CA GLY A 63 5.77 -0.03 3.32
C GLY A 63 4.46 0.04 4.09
N THR A 64 3.33 0.11 3.38
CA THR A 64 2.02 0.33 4.00
C THR A 64 1.10 -0.84 3.71
N LEU A 65 0.56 -1.48 4.75
CA LEU A 65 -0.41 -2.57 4.63
C LEU A 65 -1.80 -2.14 5.05
N MET A 66 -2.80 -2.58 4.32
CA MET A 66 -4.21 -2.38 4.63
C MET A 66 -4.97 -3.71 4.52
N GLU A 67 -6.03 -3.87 5.31
CA GLU A 67 -6.92 -5.03 5.19
C GLU A 67 -7.60 -5.02 3.82
N ASN A 68 -7.56 -6.16 3.14
CA ASN A 68 -8.20 -6.42 1.87
C ASN A 68 -8.71 -7.86 1.81
N GLY A 69 -10.02 -8.05 2.02
CA GLY A 69 -10.66 -9.35 1.82
C GLY A 69 -10.22 -10.44 2.81
N GLY A 70 -9.85 -10.06 4.04
CA GLY A 70 -9.42 -10.98 5.10
C GLY A 70 -7.92 -11.32 5.09
N GLU A 71 -7.12 -10.53 4.38
CA GLU A 71 -5.66 -10.55 4.37
C GLU A 71 -5.13 -9.11 4.39
N LEU A 72 -3.86 -8.94 4.75
CA LEU A 72 -3.15 -7.67 4.63
C LEU A 72 -2.47 -7.61 3.26
N ASP A 73 -2.70 -6.52 2.55
CA ASP A 73 -2.10 -6.27 1.24
C ASP A 73 -1.42 -4.91 1.18
N LEU A 74 -0.49 -4.75 0.24
CA LEU A 74 0.30 -3.55 0.07
C LEU A 74 -0.57 -2.42 -0.52
N PHE A 75 -0.74 -1.37 0.28
CA PHE A 75 -1.40 -0.14 -0.11
C PHE A 75 -0.37 0.88 -0.60
N ILE A 76 -0.64 1.48 -1.75
CA ILE A 76 0.22 2.46 -2.38
C ILE A 76 -0.58 3.75 -2.59
N ASN A 77 0.05 4.86 -2.25
CA ASN A 77 -0.45 6.20 -2.53
C ASN A 77 0.49 6.85 -3.55
N LEU A 78 -0.01 7.03 -4.77
CA LEU A 78 0.57 7.88 -5.80
C LEU A 78 -0.15 9.22 -5.73
N ASP A 79 0.48 10.33 -6.10
CA ASP A 79 -0.17 11.65 -6.04
C ASP A 79 -1.59 11.63 -6.67
N GLU A 80 -2.62 11.85 -5.83
CA GLU A 80 -4.07 11.79 -6.15
C GLU A 80 -4.67 10.40 -6.43
N ASN A 81 -3.87 9.32 -6.42
CA ASN A 81 -4.29 7.95 -6.69
C ASN A 81 -3.89 6.98 -5.56
N GLU A 82 -4.86 6.61 -4.73
CA GLU A 82 -4.73 5.65 -3.64
C GLU A 82 -5.28 4.28 -4.05
N GLY A 83 -4.51 3.20 -3.88
CA GLY A 83 -4.98 1.86 -4.21
C GLY A 83 -4.00 0.74 -3.91
N PHE A 84 -4.42 -0.49 -4.16
CA PHE A 84 -3.52 -1.64 -4.10
C PHE A 84 -2.65 -1.71 -5.36
N LEU A 85 -1.43 -2.23 -5.23
CA LEU A 85 -0.49 -2.28 -6.34
C LEU A 85 -1.07 -2.96 -7.59
N CYS A 86 -1.80 -4.06 -7.42
CA CYS A 86 -2.42 -4.78 -8.53
C CYS A 86 -3.44 -3.92 -9.28
N ASP A 87 -4.30 -3.23 -8.53
CA ASP A 87 -5.36 -2.38 -9.08
C ASP A 87 -4.75 -1.18 -9.81
N LEU A 88 -3.67 -0.60 -9.25
CA LEU A 88 -2.94 0.50 -9.89
C LEU A 88 -2.22 0.04 -11.17
N ILE A 89 -1.68 -1.18 -11.20
CA ILE A 89 -1.12 -1.77 -12.42
C ILE A 89 -2.20 -1.99 -13.47
N ASP A 90 -3.41 -2.38 -13.07
CA ASP A 90 -4.52 -2.56 -14.00
C ASP A 90 -5.00 -1.20 -14.56
N ASN A 91 -5.13 -0.18 -13.72
CA ASN A 91 -5.41 1.20 -14.16
C ASN A 91 -4.33 1.70 -15.14
N LEU A 92 -3.06 1.36 -14.91
CA LEU A 92 -1.98 1.68 -15.83
C LEU A 92 -2.15 0.99 -17.20
N LYS A 93 -2.54 -0.28 -17.21
CA LYS A 93 -2.79 -1.03 -18.47
C LYS A 93 -3.93 -0.40 -19.27
N ASP A 94 -4.92 0.15 -18.59
CA ASP A 94 -6.08 0.79 -19.20
C ASP A 94 -5.79 2.25 -19.64
N GLY A 95 -4.61 2.79 -19.27
CA GLY A 95 -4.18 4.13 -19.64
C GLY A 95 -4.75 5.23 -18.75
N ASP A 96 -5.22 4.87 -17.55
CA ASP A 96 -5.87 5.76 -16.60
C ASP A 96 -4.86 6.52 -15.70
N LEU A 97 -3.61 6.08 -15.65
CA LEU A 97 -2.52 6.79 -14.96
C LEU A 97 -1.76 7.72 -15.92
N ASN A 98 -1.39 8.90 -15.42
CA ASN A 98 -0.53 9.84 -16.13
C ASN A 98 0.96 9.48 -16.01
N SER A 99 1.84 10.23 -16.69
CA SER A 99 3.29 9.95 -16.71
C SER A 99 3.95 10.00 -15.34
N ASP A 100 3.51 10.93 -14.49
CA ASP A 100 4.14 11.20 -13.20
C ASP A 100 3.71 10.13 -12.18
N GLU A 101 2.42 9.76 -12.19
CA GLU A 101 1.90 8.63 -11.41
C GLU A 101 2.57 7.31 -11.83
N THR A 102 2.80 7.14 -13.13
CA THR A 102 3.47 5.95 -13.68
C THR A 102 4.92 5.84 -13.20
N GLU A 103 5.68 6.94 -13.21
CA GLU A 103 7.06 6.95 -12.73
C GLU A 103 7.14 6.67 -11.22
N GLN A 104 6.21 7.23 -10.43
CA GLN A 104 6.10 6.93 -9.00
C GLN A 104 5.79 5.45 -8.78
N LEU A 105 4.80 4.89 -9.48
CA LEU A 105 4.45 3.47 -9.43
C LEU A 105 5.66 2.60 -9.76
N TYR A 106 6.43 2.96 -10.80
CA TYR A 106 7.62 2.24 -11.22
C TYR A 106 8.67 2.09 -10.10
N ASN A 107 8.79 3.08 -9.22
CA ASN A 107 9.76 3.05 -8.12
C ASN A 107 9.41 2.06 -7.00
N TYR A 108 8.13 1.71 -6.85
CA TYR A 108 7.67 0.75 -5.82
C TYR A 108 7.77 -0.72 -6.25
N LEU A 109 8.09 -0.97 -7.52
CA LEU A 109 8.14 -2.32 -8.07
C LEU A 109 9.49 -2.99 -7.82
N THR A 110 9.45 -4.31 -7.59
CA THR A 110 10.64 -5.16 -7.70
C THR A 110 11.17 -5.19 -9.13
N ASP A 111 12.41 -5.65 -9.29
CA ASP A 111 12.99 -5.90 -10.62
C ASP A 111 12.13 -6.87 -11.45
N ASP A 112 11.58 -7.92 -10.83
CA ASP A 112 10.70 -8.88 -11.50
C ASP A 112 9.40 -8.22 -11.99
N GLN A 113 8.79 -7.37 -11.16
CA GLN A 113 7.59 -6.62 -11.53
C GLN A 113 7.86 -5.56 -12.60
N LYS A 114 9.04 -4.92 -12.57
CA LYS A 114 9.50 -4.00 -13.62
C LYS A 114 9.69 -4.72 -14.95
N GLU A 115 10.26 -5.94 -14.95
CA GLU A 115 10.39 -6.77 -16.15
C GLU A 115 9.04 -7.21 -16.71
N GLU A 116 8.07 -7.50 -15.84
CA GLU A 116 6.70 -7.75 -16.25
C GLU A 116 6.06 -6.52 -16.88
N LEU A 117 6.27 -5.33 -16.29
CA LEU A 117 5.79 -4.06 -16.83
C LEU A 117 6.41 -3.68 -18.17
N LYS A 118 7.69 -3.97 -18.40
CA LYS A 118 8.35 -3.75 -19.71
C LYS A 118 7.66 -4.45 -20.87
N LYS A 119 6.84 -5.49 -20.63
CA LYS A 119 6.03 -6.15 -21.67
C LYS A 119 4.89 -5.27 -22.19
N TYR A 120 4.46 -4.31 -21.38
CA TYR A 120 3.34 -3.41 -21.64
C TYR A 120 3.82 -2.01 -22.05
N PHE A 121 5.03 -1.62 -21.66
CA PHE A 121 5.68 -0.40 -22.13
C PHE A 121 6.44 -0.65 -23.44
N VAL A 122 5.85 -0.23 -24.55
CA VAL A 122 6.60 -0.06 -25.81
C VAL A 122 7.51 1.16 -25.63
N GLU A 123 8.76 0.91 -25.25
CA GLU A 123 9.92 1.82 -25.22
C GLU A 123 9.55 3.31 -25.48
N VAL A 124 9.02 4.00 -24.48
CA VAL A 124 8.87 5.45 -24.54
C VAL A 124 10.26 6.02 -24.31
N LYS A 125 10.98 6.28 -25.40
CA LYS A 125 12.22 7.04 -25.36
C LYS A 125 11.90 8.45 -24.84
N LEU A 126 12.34 8.74 -23.61
CA LEU A 126 12.52 10.10 -23.11
C LEU A 126 13.56 10.84 -23.97
#